data_AF-A0A1G9IK65-F1
#
_entry.id   AF-A0A1G9IK65-F1
#
_cell.length_a   1.000
_cell.length_b   1.000
_cell.length_c   1.000
_cell.angle_alpha   90.00
_cell.angle_beta   90.00
_cell.angle_gamma   90.00
#
_symmetry.space_group_name_H-M   'P 1'
#
loop_
_entity.id
_entity.type
_entity.pdbx_description
1 polymer ?
#
loop_
_entity_poly.entity_id
_entity_poly.type
_entity_poly.pdbx_seq_one_letter_code
_entity_poly.pdbx_strand_id
1 'polypeptide(L)'
;MQTQDTHSKAIGYLLWIFGFLGSHRFYYGKPVTGTIWFFTLGLLFVGWIIDLFLIPSMDREADQRYTAGGLDYNVAWILLTFLGVFGVHRMYQGKWITGILYLFTGGLFMLGVLYDFWTLNEQVSERNAGRG
;
A
#
# COMPACT_ATOMS: atom_id res chain seq x y z
N MET A 1 16.09 -21.00 4.16
CA MET A 1 14.74 -20.46 3.88
C MET A 1 14.94 -19.21 3.07
N GLN A 2 14.47 -19.17 1.81
CA GLN A 2 14.40 -17.91 1.08
C GLN A 2 13.41 -17.02 1.83
N THR A 3 13.91 -15.93 2.39
CA THR A 3 13.06 -14.82 2.85
C THR A 3 12.29 -14.37 1.63
N GLN A 4 10.97 -14.60 1.60
CA GLN A 4 10.16 -14.13 0.49
C GLN A 4 9.91 -12.64 0.75
N ASP A 5 10.69 -11.80 0.06
CA ASP A 5 10.52 -10.35 0.08
C ASP A 5 9.14 -10.03 -0.49
N THR A 6 8.27 -9.47 0.35
CA THR A 6 6.88 -9.16 0.00
C THR A 6 6.78 -7.77 -0.63
N HIS A 7 7.57 -6.84 -0.11
CA HIS A 7 7.68 -5.46 -0.56
C HIS A 7 9.10 -5.17 -1.06
N SER A 8 9.22 -4.30 -2.05
CA SER A 8 10.49 -3.84 -2.59
C SER A 8 10.99 -2.59 -1.86
N LYS A 9 12.19 -2.70 -1.27
CA LYS A 9 12.95 -1.54 -0.74
C LYS A 9 13.12 -0.43 -1.78
N ALA A 10 13.37 -0.78 -3.03
CA ALA A 10 13.54 0.21 -4.10
C ALA A 10 12.26 1.04 -4.29
N ILE A 11 11.10 0.38 -4.30
CA ILE A 11 9.80 1.07 -4.37
C ILE A 11 9.56 1.88 -3.09
N GLY A 12 9.92 1.36 -1.91
CA GLY A 12 9.91 2.12 -0.66
C GLY A 12 10.68 3.44 -0.75
N TYR A 13 11.90 3.43 -1.29
CA TYR A 13 12.70 4.62 -1.50
C TYR A 13 12.15 5.55 -2.61
N LEU A 14 11.55 5.01 -3.67
CA LEU A 14 10.85 5.83 -4.67
C LEU A 14 9.64 6.54 -4.07
N LEU A 15 8.84 5.84 -3.26
CA LEU A 15 7.70 6.42 -2.56
C LEU A 15 8.13 7.44 -1.50
N TRP A 16 9.29 7.26 -0.86
CA TRP A 16 9.87 8.19 0.10
C TRP A 16 10.14 9.59 -0.47
N ILE A 17 10.40 9.73 -1.78
CA ILE A 17 10.52 11.05 -2.44
C ILE A 17 9.23 11.87 -2.23
N PHE A 18 8.08 11.21 -2.27
CA PHE A 18 6.76 11.78 -1.96
C PHE A 18 6.33 11.47 -0.51
N GLY A 19 7.30 11.11 0.33
CA GLY A 19 7.09 10.54 1.66
C GLY A 19 6.53 11.51 2.69
N PHE A 20 6.57 12.82 2.43
CA PHE A 20 5.87 13.82 3.25
C PHE A 20 4.34 13.62 3.25
N LEU A 21 3.80 12.92 2.23
CA LEU A 21 2.41 12.48 2.18
C LEU A 21 2.17 11.14 2.92
N GLY A 22 3.21 10.50 3.45
CA GLY A 22 3.11 9.21 4.14
C GLY A 22 3.03 7.98 3.24
N SER A 23 3.20 8.14 1.91
CA SER A 23 3.06 7.08 0.88
C SER A 23 3.81 5.78 1.20
N HIS A 24 5.09 5.87 1.54
CA HIS A 24 5.92 4.71 1.88
C HIS A 24 5.47 3.99 3.15
N ARG A 25 4.84 4.70 4.11
CA ARG A 25 4.29 4.10 5.34
C ARG A 25 3.03 3.30 5.05
N PHE A 26 2.17 3.79 4.15
CA PHE A 26 1.02 3.02 3.69
C PHE A 26 1.48 1.75 2.95
N TYR A 27 2.47 1.90 2.07
CA TYR A 27 3.07 0.79 1.33
C TYR A 27 3.55 -0.34 2.26
N TYR A 28 4.29 -0.01 3.32
CA TYR A 28 4.75 -0.98 4.33
C TYR A 28 3.72 -1.36 5.40
N GLY A 29 2.43 -1.05 5.22
CA GLY A 29 1.39 -1.52 6.14
C GLY A 29 1.34 -0.80 7.47
N LYS A 30 1.67 0.49 7.49
CA LYS A 30 1.55 1.37 8.67
C LYS A 30 0.55 2.52 8.44
N PRO A 31 -0.74 2.23 8.16
CA PRO A 31 -1.71 3.21 7.68
C PRO A 31 -2.00 4.34 8.69
N VAL A 32 -1.99 4.03 9.99
CA VAL A 32 -2.17 5.04 11.05
C VAL A 32 -1.04 6.07 11.00
N THR A 33 0.21 5.62 10.98
CA THR A 33 1.36 6.54 10.89
C THR A 33 1.44 7.22 9.54
N GLY A 34 1.08 6.57 8.44
CA GLY A 34 0.98 7.21 7.12
C GLY A 34 -0.02 8.36 7.11
N THR A 35 -1.17 8.18 7.79
CA THR A 35 -2.20 9.23 7.90
C THR A 35 -1.72 10.39 8.75
N ILE A 36 -1.02 10.13 9.86
CA ILE A 36 -0.37 11.18 10.67
C ILE A 36 0.63 11.95 9.80
N TRP A 37 1.45 11.26 9.02
CA TRP A 37 2.41 11.89 8.11
C TRP A 37 1.69 12.79 7.09
N PHE A 38 0.63 12.30 6.44
CA PHE A 38 -0.14 13.07 5.46
C PHE A 38 -0.65 14.40 6.03
N PHE A 39 -1.26 14.38 7.22
CA PHE A 39 -1.81 15.59 7.84
C PHE A 39 -0.78 16.52 8.48
N THR A 40 0.45 16.04 8.72
CA THR A 40 1.51 16.80 9.40
C THR A 40 2.70 17.12 8.49
N LEU A 41 2.60 16.78 7.20
CA LEU A 41 3.71 16.84 6.24
C LEU A 41 4.95 16.10 6.75
N GLY A 42 4.74 14.87 7.23
CA GLY A 42 5.75 14.01 7.83
C GLY A 42 6.36 14.53 9.13
N LEU A 43 5.53 15.22 9.92
CA LEU A 43 5.87 15.97 11.13
C LEU A 43 6.88 17.11 10.91
N LEU A 44 6.55 18.04 10.02
CA LEU A 44 7.38 19.20 9.67
C LEU A 44 8.72 18.79 9.03
N PHE A 45 8.69 17.80 8.13
CA PHE A 45 9.84 17.29 7.36
C PHE A 45 10.93 16.56 8.13
N VAL A 46 10.99 16.65 9.46
CA VAL A 46 11.99 15.92 10.27
C VAL A 46 11.73 14.42 10.21
N GLY A 47 10.47 14.00 10.38
CA GLY A 47 10.08 12.59 10.29
C GLY A 47 10.37 12.00 8.92
N TRP A 48 10.18 12.77 7.85
CA TRP A 48 10.54 12.40 6.48
C TRP A 48 12.04 12.10 6.32
N ILE A 49 12.94 12.86 6.94
CA ILE A 49 14.38 12.57 6.92
C ILE A 49 14.69 11.29 7.70
N ILE A 50 14.09 11.13 8.88
CA ILE A 50 14.27 9.93 9.72
C ILE A 50 13.81 8.67 8.98
N ASP A 51 12.77 8.77 8.15
CA ASP A 51 12.24 7.64 7.39
C ASP A 51 13.26 6.99 6.45
N LEU A 52 14.28 7.73 5.98
CA LEU A 52 15.37 7.18 5.17
C LEU A 52 16.07 6.00 5.87
N PHE A 53 16.18 6.06 7.20
CA PHE A 53 16.78 5.03 8.03
C PHE A 53 15.75 3.99 8.50
N LEU A 54 14.46 4.33 8.55
CA LEU A 54 13.41 3.41 9.00
C LEU A 54 12.94 2.45 7.91
N ILE A 55 13.09 2.80 6.62
CA ILE A 55 12.65 1.95 5.48
C ILE A 55 13.13 0.50 5.61
N PRO A 56 14.42 0.19 5.88
CA PRO A 56 14.88 -1.20 6.05
C PRO A 56 14.27 -1.92 7.26
N SER A 57 13.79 -1.21 8.27
CA SER A 57 13.02 -1.81 9.38
C SER A 57 11.61 -2.12 8.95
N MET A 58 10.94 -1.15 8.32
CA MET A 58 9.55 -1.28 7.88
C MET A 58 9.37 -2.39 6.85
N ASP A 59 10.35 -2.54 5.96
CA ASP A 59 10.43 -3.62 4.98
C ASP A 59 10.49 -5.00 5.65
N ARG A 60 11.42 -5.22 6.58
CA ARG A 60 11.50 -6.47 7.35
C ARG A 60 10.25 -6.77 8.17
N GLU A 61 9.64 -5.73 8.74
CA GLU A 61 8.37 -5.87 9.47
C GLU A 61 7.22 -6.26 8.53
N ALA A 62 7.19 -5.72 7.31
CA ALA A 62 6.19 -6.08 6.31
C ALA A 62 6.36 -7.53 5.85
N ASP A 63 7.58 -7.98 5.58
CA ASP A 63 7.89 -9.38 5.22
C ASP A 63 7.48 -10.38 6.30
N GLN A 64 7.54 -9.99 7.58
CA GLN A 64 7.10 -10.83 8.69
C GLN A 64 5.59 -10.84 8.87
N ARG A 65 4.90 -9.77 8.49
CA ARG A 65 3.46 -9.58 8.72
C ARG A 65 2.61 -10.15 7.58
N TYR A 66 3.08 -10.02 6.35
CA TYR A 66 2.29 -10.25 5.16
C TYR A 66 2.63 -11.58 4.50
N THR A 67 1.62 -12.22 3.91
CA THR A 67 1.76 -13.53 3.28
C THR A 67 2.11 -13.34 1.81
N ALA A 68 3.28 -13.80 1.40
CA ALA A 68 3.66 -13.88 -0.01
C ALA A 68 2.81 -14.94 -0.75
N GLY A 69 2.54 -14.72 -2.04
CA GLY A 69 1.69 -15.61 -2.83
C GLY A 69 1.55 -15.15 -4.28
N GLY A 70 0.45 -15.55 -4.93
CA GLY A 70 0.24 -15.28 -6.36
C GLY A 70 -0.01 -13.81 -6.71
N LEU A 71 -0.47 -13.00 -5.76
CA LEU A 71 -0.63 -11.55 -5.93
C LEU A 71 0.61 -10.82 -5.40
N ASP A 72 1.15 -9.93 -6.24
CA ASP A 72 2.30 -9.10 -5.93
C ASP A 72 1.85 -7.77 -5.30
N TYR A 73 2.43 -7.44 -4.13
CA TYR A 73 2.08 -6.23 -3.38
C TYR A 73 2.52 -4.96 -4.10
N ASN A 74 3.69 -4.98 -4.75
CA ASN A 74 4.21 -3.87 -5.55
C ASN A 74 3.25 -3.52 -6.68
N VAL A 75 2.81 -4.55 -7.42
CA VAL A 75 1.86 -4.39 -8.53
C VAL A 75 0.53 -3.87 -8.01
N ALA A 76 0.01 -4.43 -6.92
CA ALA A 76 -1.24 -3.96 -6.30
C ALA A 76 -1.15 -2.46 -5.92
N TRP A 77 -0.03 -2.04 -5.32
CA TRP A 77 0.21 -0.64 -4.94
C TRP A 77 0.35 0.30 -6.13
N ILE A 78 1.06 -0.10 -7.19
CA ILE A 78 1.17 0.66 -8.44
C ILE A 78 -0.22 0.83 -9.07
N LEU A 79 -1.00 -0.25 -9.14
CA LEU A 79 -2.36 -0.22 -9.66
C LEU A 79 -3.27 0.69 -8.83
N LEU A 80 -3.21 0.63 -7.49
CA LEU A 80 -3.97 1.53 -6.63
C LEU A 80 -3.59 3.00 -6.86
N THR A 81 -2.28 3.27 -6.98
CA THR A 81 -1.77 4.65 -7.11
C THR A 81 -2.21 5.31 -8.41
N PHE A 82 -2.10 4.60 -9.55
CA PHE A 82 -2.37 5.20 -10.88
C PHE A 82 -3.76 4.89 -11.43
N LEU A 83 -4.35 3.76 -11.05
CA LEU A 83 -5.61 3.26 -11.60
C LEU A 83 -6.65 2.95 -10.50
N GLY A 84 -6.40 3.40 -9.26
CA GLY A 84 -7.25 3.11 -8.11
C GLY A 84 -8.67 3.64 -8.25
N VAL A 85 -8.83 4.85 -8.81
CA VAL A 85 -10.14 5.46 -9.09
C VAL A 85 -10.97 4.60 -10.06
N PHE A 86 -10.32 3.85 -10.94
CA PHE A 86 -10.98 2.94 -11.88
C PHE A 86 -11.18 1.53 -11.32
N GLY A 87 -10.68 1.23 -10.12
CA GLY A 87 -10.84 -0.07 -9.46
C GLY A 87 -9.98 -1.20 -10.02
N VAL A 88 -8.95 -0.89 -10.81
CA VAL A 88 -8.12 -1.91 -11.47
C VAL A 88 -7.35 -2.77 -10.47
N HIS A 89 -6.89 -2.19 -9.36
CA HIS A 89 -6.27 -2.96 -8.27
C HIS A 89 -7.23 -3.98 -7.65
N ARG A 90 -8.52 -3.63 -7.53
CA ARG A 90 -9.55 -4.57 -7.04
C ARG A 90 -9.77 -5.72 -8.04
N MET A 91 -9.78 -5.42 -9.34
CA MET A 91 -9.87 -6.44 -10.39
C MET A 91 -8.63 -7.35 -10.40
N TYR A 92 -7.43 -6.79 -10.20
CA TYR A 92 -6.19 -7.55 -10.06
C TYR A 92 -6.26 -8.54 -8.89
N GLN A 93 -6.85 -8.13 -7.76
CA GLN A 93 -7.11 -9.03 -6.64
C GLN A 93 -8.20 -10.07 -6.93
N GLY A 94 -8.93 -9.98 -8.05
CA GLY A 94 -10.07 -10.83 -8.42
C GLY A 94 -11.43 -10.35 -7.88
N LYS A 95 -11.52 -9.13 -7.34
CA LYS A 95 -12.75 -8.54 -6.80
C LYS A 95 -13.52 -7.76 -7.88
N TRP A 96 -13.87 -8.46 -8.97
CA TRP A 96 -14.48 -7.89 -10.18
C TRP A 96 -15.71 -7.03 -9.93
N ILE A 97 -16.66 -7.48 -9.10
CA ILE A 97 -17.89 -6.73 -8.81
C ILE A 97 -17.55 -5.36 -8.23
N THR A 98 -16.69 -5.30 -7.22
CA THR A 98 -16.28 -4.03 -6.60
C THR A 98 -15.38 -3.17 -7.50
N GLY A 99 -14.58 -3.80 -8.38
CA GLY A 99 -13.77 -3.08 -9.36
C GLY A 99 -14.63 -2.39 -10.43
N ILE A 100 -15.64 -3.08 -10.96
CA ILE A 100 -16.61 -2.51 -11.91
C ILE A 100 -17.42 -1.41 -11.24
N LEU A 101 -17.80 -1.59 -9.97
CA LEU A 101 -18.46 -0.53 -9.21
C LEU A 101 -17.55 0.71 -9.13
N TYR A 102 -16.27 0.55 -8.81
CA TYR A 102 -15.31 1.66 -8.78
C TYR A 102 -15.23 2.36 -10.13
N LEU A 103 -15.15 1.63 -11.24
CA LEU A 103 -15.09 2.18 -12.58
C LEU A 103 -16.26 3.13 -12.88
N PHE A 104 -17.49 2.75 -12.49
CA PHE A 104 -18.70 3.56 -12.75
C PHE A 104 -18.96 4.65 -11.70
N THR A 105 -18.26 4.62 -10.56
CA THR A 105 -18.48 5.54 -9.43
C THR A 105 -17.28 6.42 -9.11
N GLY A 106 -16.19 6.29 -9.87
CA GLY A 106 -14.92 6.96 -9.62
C GLY A 106 -14.28 6.52 -8.30
N GLY A 107 -14.24 5.22 -8.04
CA GLY A 107 -13.68 4.67 -6.80
C GLY A 107 -14.52 5.04 -5.58
N LEU A 108 -15.83 4.89 -5.75
CA LEU A 108 -16.94 5.46 -4.97
C LEU A 108 -16.59 6.78 -4.28
N PHE A 109 -16.63 7.85 -5.07
CA PHE A 109 -16.35 9.24 -4.65
C PHE A 109 -15.02 9.41 -3.91
N MET A 110 -13.97 8.69 -4.34
CA MET A 110 -12.61 8.69 -3.76
C MET A 110 -12.49 8.09 -2.34
N LEU A 111 -13.58 8.00 -1.57
CA LEU A 111 -13.56 7.42 -0.23
C LEU A 111 -13.15 5.94 -0.26
N GLY A 112 -13.57 5.22 -1.30
CA GLY A 112 -13.14 3.85 -1.52
C GLY A 112 -11.63 3.74 -1.70
N VAL A 113 -11.04 4.64 -2.48
CA VAL A 113 -9.59 4.68 -2.71
C VAL A 113 -8.85 4.93 -1.40
N LEU A 114 -9.33 5.84 -0.55
CA LEU A 114 -8.75 6.08 0.78
C LEU A 114 -8.84 4.86 1.70
N TYR A 115 -9.96 4.14 1.66
CA TYR A 115 -10.13 2.88 2.39
C TYR A 115 -9.13 1.81 1.90
N ASP A 116 -8.90 1.73 0.59
CA ASP A 116 -7.94 0.78 0.02
C ASP A 116 -6.49 1.14 0.36
N PHE A 117 -6.12 2.43 0.42
CA PHE A 117 -4.82 2.85 0.95
C PHE A 117 -4.53 2.31 2.36
N TRP A 118 -5.58 2.10 3.16
CA TRP A 118 -5.46 1.57 4.51
C TRP A 118 -5.41 0.05 4.59
N THR A 119 -6.04 -0.65 3.66
CA THR A 119 -6.38 -2.08 3.81
C THR A 119 -5.79 -2.96 2.71
N LEU A 120 -5.14 -2.39 1.69
CA LEU A 120 -4.66 -3.14 0.53
C LEU A 120 -3.73 -4.30 0.91
N ASN A 121 -2.80 -4.08 1.82
CA ASN A 121 -1.83 -5.10 2.22
C ASN A 121 -2.51 -6.30 2.88
N GLU A 122 -3.47 -6.04 3.78
CA GLU A 122 -4.27 -7.08 4.41
C GLU A 122 -5.10 -7.84 3.37
N GLN A 123 -5.77 -7.12 2.46
CA GLN A 123 -6.56 -7.73 1.39
C GLN A 123 -5.71 -8.62 0.46
N VAL A 124 -4.48 -8.22 0.12
CA VAL A 124 -3.56 -9.03 -0.69
C VAL A 124 -3.07 -10.24 0.12
N SER A 125 -2.69 -10.04 1.38
CA SER A 125 -2.22 -11.11 2.27
C SER A 125 -3.27 -12.19 2.50
N GLU A 126 -4.52 -11.80 2.72
CA GLU A 126 -5.64 -12.74 2.86
C GLU A 126 -5.84 -13.57 1.61
N ARG A 127 -5.77 -12.96 0.42
CA ARG A 127 -5.91 -13.66 -0.86
C ARG A 127 -4.73 -14.61 -1.11
N ASN A 128 -3.51 -14.18 -0.82
CA ASN A 128 -2.32 -15.01 -0.91
C ASN A 128 -2.35 -16.19 0.07
N ALA A 129 -2.92 -15.99 1.27
CA ALA A 129 -3.14 -17.04 2.25
C ALA A 129 -4.32 -17.98 1.91
N GLY A 130 -5.05 -17.72 0.82
CA GLY A 130 -6.25 -18.50 0.44
C GLY A 130 -7.46 -18.28 1.34
N ARG A 131 -7.54 -17.13 2.01
CA ARG A 131 -8.56 -16.80 3.03
C ARG A 131 -9.62 -15.78 2.57
N GLY A 132 -9.80 -15.55 1.27
CA GLY A 132 -10.71 -14.50 0.79
C GLY A 132 -11.35 -14.74 -0.56
#